data_AF-A0A9C7PN13-F1
#
_entry.id   AF-A0A9C7PN13-F1
#
_cell.length_a   1.000
_cell.length_b   1.000
_cell.length_c   1.000
_cell.angle_alpha   90.00
_cell.angle_beta   90.00
_cell.angle_gamma   90.00
#
_symmetry.space_group_name_H-M   'P 1'
#
loop_
_entity.id
_entity.type
_entity.pdbx_description
1 polymer ?
#
loop_
_entity_poly.entity_id
_entity_poly.type
_entity_poly.pdbx_seq_one_letter_code
_entity_poly.pdbx_strand_id
1 'polypeptide(L)' 'MNSIAVSVFRAPPKADYLAKCREAGVMRVLLQLPSAGQDVVMPLLDQYAALQGA' A
#
# COMPACT_ATOMS: atom_id res chain seq x y z
N MET A 1 24.03 10.41 -5.63
CA MET A 1 23.04 10.28 -4.53
C MET A 1 22.68 8.81 -4.42
N ASN A 2 23.14 8.08 -3.40
CA ASN A 2 22.79 6.67 -3.20
C ASN A 2 21.42 6.59 -2.52
N SER A 3 20.34 6.51 -3.30
CA SER A 3 19.01 6.24 -2.77
C SER A 3 18.89 4.75 -2.42
N ILE A 4 18.44 4.43 -1.21
CA ILE A 4 18.15 3.07 -0.80
C ILE A 4 16.67 2.81 -1.09
N ALA A 5 16.37 1.79 -1.90
CA ALA A 5 15.01 1.40 -2.20
C ALA A 5 14.37 0.72 -0.98
N VAL A 6 13.70 1.51 -0.14
CA VAL A 6 12.97 1.00 1.02
C VAL A 6 11.59 0.51 0.56
N SER A 7 11.27 -0.74 0.89
CA SER A 7 9.97 -1.37 0.65
C SER A 7 9.30 -1.74 1.98
N VAL A 8 8.07 -1.26 2.21
CA VAL A 8 7.30 -1.59 3.42
C VAL A 8 6.33 -2.73 3.12
N PHE A 9 6.48 -3.84 3.85
CA PHE A 9 5.58 -4.98 3.78
C PHE A 9 4.45 -4.84 4.80
N ARG A 10 3.22 -5.21 4.41
CA ARG A 10 2.02 -5.18 5.26
C ARG A 10 1.68 -3.79 5.78
N ALA A 11 1.87 -2.77 4.95
CA ALA A 11 1.49 -1.42 5.33
C ALA A 11 -0.03 -1.34 5.59
N PRO A 12 -0.46 -0.57 6.60
CA PRO A 12 -1.85 -0.22 6.77
C PRO A 12 -2.40 0.44 5.50
N PRO A 13 -3.55 0.02 4.96
CA PRO A 13 -4.19 0.65 3.81
C PRO A 13 -4.89 1.95 4.23
N LYS A 14 -4.11 2.93 4.69
CA LYS A 14 -4.60 4.25 5.13
C LYS A 14 -3.87 5.34 4.37
N ALA A 15 -4.60 6.29 3.78
CA ALA A 15 -4.03 7.39 3.00
C ALA A 15 -2.97 8.17 3.80
N ASP A 16 -3.25 8.50 5.07
CA ASP A 16 -2.30 9.22 5.94
C ASP A 16 -0.98 8.47 6.16
N TYR A 17 -1.04 7.13 6.22
CA TYR A 17 0.16 6.31 6.39
C TYR A 17 0.98 6.27 5.10
N LEU A 18 0.32 6.12 3.95
CA LEU A 18 0.98 6.12 2.65
C LEU A 18 1.62 7.47 2.33
N ALA A 19 0.98 8.58 2.71
CA ALA A 19 1.54 9.92 2.62
C ALA A 19 2.83 10.04 3.44
N LYS A 20 2.83 9.59 4.71
CA LYS A 20 4.03 9.55 5.55
C LYS A 20 5.14 8.67 4.97
N CYS A 21 4.80 7.53 4.37
CA CYS A 21 5.78 6.69 3.68
C CYS A 21 6.41 7.43 2.49
N ARG A 22 5.62 8.17 1.71
CA ARG A 22 6.10 8.98 0.58
C ARG A 22 7.04 10.10 1.07
N GLU A 23 6.67 10.82 2.12
CA GLU A 23 7.51 11.85 2.75
C GLU A 23 8.83 11.29 3.31
N ALA A 24 8.78 10.07 3.86
CA ALA A 24 9.96 9.37 4.38
C ALA A 24 10.88 8.80 3.27
N GLY A 25 10.55 8.98 1.99
CA GLY A 25 11.34 8.48 0.87
C GLY A 25 11.16 6.99 0.58
N VAL A 26 10.09 6.36 1.09
CA VAL A 26 9.76 4.97 0.78
C VAL A 26 9.27 4.89 -0.67
N MET A 27 10.00 4.16 -1.50
CA MET A 27 9.68 4.02 -2.92
C MET A 27 8.53 3.05 -3.18
N ARG A 28 8.35 2.02 -2.33
CA ARG A 28 7.36 0.97 -2.57
C ARG A 28 6.67 0.54 -1.29
N VAL A 29 5.35 0.37 -1.37
CA VAL A 29 4.52 -0.13 -0.27
C VAL A 29 3.71 -1.31 -0.77
N LEU A 30 3.70 -2.40 0.00
CA LEU A 30 2.96 -3.62 -0.31
C LEU A 30 1.82 -3.79 0.69
N LEU A 31 0.59 -3.78 0.17
CA LEU A 31 -0.64 -4.03 0.94
C LEU A 31 -0.90 -5.54 0.98
N GLN A 32 -1.32 -6.03 2.14
CA GLN A 32 -1.54 -7.46 2.33
C GLN A 32 -2.93 -7.85 1.84
N LEU A 33 -3.01 -8.91 1.03
CA LEU A 33 -4.27 -9.60 0.75
C LEU A 33 -4.46 -10.78 1.71
N PRO A 34 -5.68 -10.99 2.23
CA PRO A 34 -5.99 -12.18 3.00
C PRO A 34 -6.06 -13.41 2.07
N SER A 35 -5.80 -14.59 2.63
CA SER A 35 -6.05 -15.86 1.94
C SER A 35 -7.55 -16.18 1.98
N ALA A 36 -8.33 -15.43 1.20
CA ALA A 36 -9.78 -15.54 1.10
C ALA A 36 -10.21 -15.72 -0.37
N GLY A 37 -11.47 -16.10 -0.57
CA GLY A 37 -12.06 -16.20 -1.91
C GLY A 37 -12.23 -14.85 -2.60
N GLN A 38 -12.54 -14.92 -3.90
CA GLN A 38 -12.71 -13.76 -4.78
C GLN A 38 -13.67 -12.71 -4.22
N ASP A 39 -14.78 -13.14 -3.61
CA ASP A 39 -15.81 -12.24 -3.06
C ASP A 39 -15.29 -11.32 -1.94
N VAL A 40 -14.21 -11.73 -1.27
CA VAL A 40 -13.55 -10.92 -0.23
C VAL A 40 -12.38 -10.12 -0.80
N VAL A 41 -11.63 -10.72 -1.74
CA VAL A 41 -10.43 -10.10 -2.32
C VAL A 41 -10.77 -8.97 -3.28
N MET A 42 -11.78 -9.12 -4.13
CA MET A 42 -12.12 -8.12 -5.15
C MET A 42 -12.53 -6.76 -4.56
N PRO A 43 -13.46 -6.69 -3.59
CA PRO A 43 -13.80 -5.41 -2.95
C PRO A 43 -12.62 -4.78 -2.20
N LEU A 44 -11.69 -5.59 -1.68
CA LEU A 44 -10.49 -5.10 -1.00
C LEU A 44 -9.50 -4.47 -2.00
N LEU A 45 -9.37 -5.03 -3.20
CA LEU A 45 -8.59 -4.44 -4.29
C LEU A 45 -9.17 -3.11 -4.75
N ASP A 46 -10.51 -2.99 -4.84
CA ASP A 46 -11.16 -1.72 -5.16
C ASP A 46 -10.83 -0.64 -4.11
N GLN A 47 -10.85 -1.00 -2.82
CA GLN A 47 -10.44 -0.09 -1.73
C GLN A 47 -8.97 0.33 -1.87
N TYR A 48 -8.08 -0.59 -2.26
CA TYR A 48 -6.66 -0.27 -2.46
C TYR A 48 -6.43 0.59 -3.71
N ALA A 49 -7.20 0.38 -4.77
CA ALA A 49 -7.13 1.21 -5.98
C ALA A 49 -7.52 2.67 -5.68
N ALA A 50 -8.53 2.90 -4.83
CA ALA A 50 -8.91 4.24 -4.39
C ALA A 50 -7.76 4.98 -3.68
N LEU A 51 -6.84 4.25 -3.02
CA LEU A 51 -5.67 4.83 -2.35
C LEU A 51 -4.53 5.22 -3.31
N GLN A 52 -4.55 4.76 -4.57
CA GLN A 52 -3.53 5.11 -5.57
C GLN A 52 -3.85 6.38 -6.37
N GLY A 53 -5.09 6.89 -6.28
CA GLY A 53 -5.59 8.00 -7.09
C GLY A 53 -5.69 9.38 -6.41
N ALA A 54 -5.10 9.56 -5.22
CA ALA A 54 -5.12 10.81 -4.46
C ALA A 54 -3.72 11.44 -4.27
#